data_AF-A0A9E1I0R2-F1
#
_entry.id   AF-A0A9E1I0R2-F1
#
_cell.length_a   1.000
_cell.length_b   1.000
_cell.length_c   1.000
_cell.angle_alpha   90.00
_cell.angle_beta   90.00
_cell.angle_gamma   90.00
#
_symmetry.space_group_name_H-M   'P 1'
#
loop_
_entity.id
_entity.type
_entity.pdbx_description
1 polymer ?
#
loop_
_entity_poly.entity_id
_entity_poly.type
_entity_poly.pdbx_seq_one_letter_code
_entity_poly.pdbx_strand_id
1 'polypeptide(L)' 'AYLRKMAIDGYVLQLDLPELKELVSLLRRSSNNLNQLTRRVHETGRFYDADLEDLRQGYERLWSAAGHVLSQLSKLE' A
#
# COMPACT_ATOMS: atom_id res chain seq x y z
N ALA A 1 -1.19 -20.70 9.45
CA ALA A 1 -2.07 -21.71 8.79
C ALA A 1 -3.36 -21.11 8.21
N TYR A 2 -3.86 -20.01 8.78
CA TYR A 2 -5.13 -19.37 8.41
C TYR A 2 -5.16 -18.75 7.00
N LEU A 3 -4.13 -17.98 6.60
CA LEU A 3 -3.98 -17.44 5.24
C LEU A 3 -4.02 -18.52 4.14
N ARG A 4 -3.40 -19.67 4.40
CA ARG A 4 -3.42 -20.82 3.49
C ARG A 4 -4.82 -21.44 3.43
N LYS A 5 -5.53 -21.54 4.56
CA LYS A 5 -6.91 -22.06 4.60
C LYS A 5 -7.90 -21.12 3.90
N MET A 6 -7.80 -19.80 4.12
CA MET A 6 -8.57 -18.77 3.42
C MET A 6 -8.30 -18.75 1.90
N ALA A 7 -7.06 -18.97 1.47
CA ALA A 7 -6.73 -19.06 0.05
C ALA A 7 -7.19 -20.38 -0.60
N ILE A 8 -7.28 -21.47 0.17
CA ILE A 8 -7.68 -22.81 -0.29
C ILE A 8 -9.21 -22.94 -0.40
N ASP A 9 -9.98 -22.33 0.51
CA ASP A 9 -11.44 -22.46 0.53
C ASP A 9 -12.14 -21.75 -0.64
N GLY A 10 -11.42 -21.01 -1.49
CA GLY A 10 -11.87 -20.59 -2.83
C GLY A 10 -13.05 -19.61 -2.86
N TYR A 11 -13.71 -19.39 -1.73
CA TYR A 11 -14.40 -18.15 -1.47
C TYR A 11 -13.33 -17.06 -1.52
N VAL A 12 -13.29 -16.34 -2.64
CA VAL A 12 -13.53 -14.91 -2.53
C VAL A 12 -14.78 -14.79 -1.67
N LEU A 13 -14.63 -14.88 -0.35
CA LEU A 13 -15.50 -14.15 0.52
C LEU A 13 -15.40 -12.78 -0.11
N GLN A 14 -16.52 -12.32 -0.65
CA GLN A 14 -16.80 -10.91 -0.80
C GLN A 14 -16.82 -10.29 0.62
N LEU A 15 -15.79 -10.57 1.42
CA LEU A 15 -15.23 -9.74 2.44
C LEU A 15 -14.82 -8.51 1.66
N ASP A 16 -15.81 -7.63 1.46
CA ASP A 16 -15.60 -6.23 1.18
C ASP A 16 -14.71 -5.77 2.33
N LEU A 17 -13.40 -5.88 2.11
CA LEU A 17 -12.35 -5.38 2.97
C LEU A 17 -11.98 -4.04 2.36
N PRO A 18 -12.79 -2.98 2.57
CA PRO A 18 -12.51 -1.67 2.02
C PRO A 18 -11.10 -1.20 2.42
N GLU A 19 -10.59 -1.65 3.56
CA GLU A 19 -9.23 -1.38 4.03
C GLU A 19 -8.16 -1.98 3.11
N LEU A 20 -8.38 -3.20 2.59
CA LEU A 20 -7.46 -3.82 1.63
C LEU A 20 -7.49 -3.08 0.28
N LYS A 21 -8.68 -2.67 -0.15
CA LYS A 21 -8.85 -1.87 -1.38
C LYS A 21 -8.20 -0.49 -1.26
N GLU A 22 -8.28 0.13 -0.09
CA GLU A 22 -7.61 1.40 0.22
C GLU A 22 -6.10 1.22 0.27
N LEU A 23 -5.59 0.13 0.87
CA LEU A 23 -4.17 -0.20 0.87
C LEU A 23 -3.62 -0.36 -0.55
N VAL A 24 -4.32 -1.09 -1.42
CA VAL A 24 -3.96 -1.23 -2.84
C VAL A 24 -3.98 0.11 -3.58
N SER A 25 -4.95 0.97 -3.26
CA SER A 25 -5.06 2.31 -3.85
C SER A 25 -3.89 3.22 -3.43
N LEU A 26 -3.51 3.18 -2.15
CA LEU A 26 -2.33 3.87 -1.62
C LEU A 26 -1.02 3.34 -2.23
N LEU A 27 -0.93 2.03 -2.45
CA LEU A 27 0.24 1.41 -3.09
C LEU A 27 0.40 1.92 -4.52
N ARG A 28 -0.70 1.94 -5.28
CA ARG A 28 -0.69 2.45 -6.66
C ARG A 28 -0.27 3.92 -6.72
N ARG A 29 -0.79 4.77 -5.82
CA ARG A 29 -0.41 6.19 -5.77
C ARG A 29 1.07 6.35 -5.41
N SER A 30 1.56 5.64 -4.41
CA SER A 30 2.97 5.70 -3.99
C SER A 30 3.92 5.21 -5.09
N SER A 31 3.54 4.14 -5.80
CA SER A 31 4.29 3.65 -6.97
C SER A 31 4.33 4.66 -8.12
N ASN A 32 3.21 5.34 -8.38
CA ASN A 32 3.16 6.41 -9.39
C ASN A 32 4.01 7.62 -8.99
N ASN A 33 4.03 8.00 -7.71
CA ASN A 33 4.87 9.10 -7.22
C ASN A 33 6.35 8.76 -7.35
N LEU A 34 6.75 7.54 -6.98
CA LEU A 34 8.13 7.05 -7.16
C LEU A 34 8.54 7.07 -8.63
N ASN A 35 7.66 6.62 -9.53
CA ASN A 35 7.95 6.62 -10.97
C ASN A 35 8.12 8.05 -11.53
N GLN A 36 7.31 9.00 -11.07
CA GLN A 36 7.45 10.41 -11.44
C GLN A 36 8.78 10.98 -10.97
N LEU A 37 9.18 10.67 -9.73
CA LEU A 37 10.47 11.09 -9.19
C LEU A 37 11.63 10.53 -10.01
N THR A 38 11.60 9.23 -10.34
CA THR A 38 12.62 8.60 -11.17
C THR A 38 12.75 9.27 -12.54
N ARG A 39 11.63 9.57 -13.20
CA ARG A 39 11.65 10.28 -14.49
C ARG A 39 12.24 11.68 -14.37
N ARG A 40 11.79 12.46 -13.37
CA ARG A 40 12.28 13.82 -13.15
C ARG A 40 13.78 13.86 -12.84
N VAL A 41 14.26 12.90 -12.04
CA VAL A 41 15.70 12.73 -11.77
C VAL A 41 16.46 12.41 -13.04
N HIS A 42 15.93 11.52 -13.87
CA HIS A 42 16.57 11.16 -15.13
C HIS A 42 16.63 12.34 -16.11
N GLU A 43 15.59 13.17 -16.14
CA GLU A 43 15.48 14.33 -17.04
C GLU A 43 16.32 15.53 -16.59
N THR A 44 16.34 15.83 -15.29
CA THR A 44 16.92 17.07 -14.75
C THR A 44 18.20 16.87 -13.95
N GLY A 45 18.51 15.63 -13.57
CA GLY A 45 19.62 15.30 -12.66
C GLY A 45 19.45 15.87 -11.25
N ARG A 46 18.28 16.45 -10.93
CA ARG A 46 18.02 17.16 -9.67
C ARG A 46 16.95 16.45 -8.87
N PHE A 47 17.12 16.53 -7.55
CA PHE A 47 16.24 15.94 -6.57
C PHE A 47 15.73 17.04 -5.65
N TYR A 48 14.42 17.10 -5.43
CA TYR A 48 13.81 18.09 -4.54
C TYR A 48 13.36 17.42 -3.25
N ASP A 49 13.62 18.08 -2.13
CA ASP A 49 13.23 17.63 -0.78
C ASP A 49 11.71 17.38 -0.68
N ALA A 50 10.92 18.18 -1.39
CA ALA A 50 9.47 18.03 -1.47
C ALA A 50 9.03 16.68 -2.08
N ASP A 51 9.73 16.19 -3.11
CA ASP A 51 9.39 14.90 -3.74
C ASP A 51 9.71 13.71 -2.82
N LEU A 52 10.77 13.82 -2.00
CA LEU A 52 11.08 12.85 -0.95
C LEU A 52 10.03 12.84 0.14
N GLU A 53 9.64 14.02 0.58
CA GLU A 53 8.67 14.18 1.66
C GLU A 53 7.31 13.60 1.27
N ASP A 54 6.87 13.81 0.01
CA ASP A 54 5.66 13.18 -0.52
C ASP A 54 5.74 11.65 -0.56
N LEU A 55 6.91 11.09 -0.92
CA LEU A 55 7.13 9.64 -0.87
C LEU A 55 7.08 9.12 0.57
N ARG A 56 7.77 9.79 1.49
CA ARG A 56 7.82 9.43 2.91
C ARG A 56 6.42 9.39 3.51
N GLN A 57 5.61 10.41 3.26
CA GLN A 57 4.22 10.46 3.71
C GLN A 57 3.37 9.36 3.08
N GLY A 58 3.58 9.04 1.80
CA GLY A 58 2.92 7.90 1.13
C GLY A 58 3.22 6.56 1.82
N TYR A 59 4.49 6.32 2.15
CA TYR A 59 4.92 5.10 2.85
C TYR A 59 4.42 5.02 4.29
N GLU A 60 4.36 6.13 5.04
CA GLU A 60 3.75 6.12 6.38
C GLU A 60 2.27 5.76 6.34
N ARG A 61 1.52 6.32 5.38
CA ARG A 61 0.10 5.97 5.19
C ARG A 61 -0.09 4.50 4.81
N LEU A 62 0.81 3.97 3.98
CA LEU A 62 0.84 2.54 3.64
C LEU A 62 1.08 1.66 4.86
N TRP A 63 2.06 2.02 5.70
CA TRP A 63 2.38 1.27 6.91
C TRP A 63 1.21 1.25 7.90
N SER A 64 0.57 2.41 8.10
CA SER A 64 -0.63 2.53 8.93
C SER A 64 -1.79 1.68 8.40
N ALA A 65 -2.05 1.73 7.09
CA ALA A 65 -3.12 0.95 6.47
C ALA A 65 -2.84 -0.57 6.56
N ALA A 66 -1.60 -1.00 6.37
CA ALA A 66 -1.21 -2.39 6.54
C ALA A 66 -1.38 -2.85 8.00
N GLY A 67 -1.00 -2.02 8.97
CA GLY A 67 -1.22 -2.29 10.40
C GLY A 67 -2.71 -2.44 10.75
N HIS A 68 -3.57 -1.60 10.17
CA HIS A 68 -5.01 -1.71 10.35
C HIS A 68 -5.57 -3.01 9.78
N VAL A 69 -5.18 -3.39 8.56
CA VAL A 69 -5.60 -4.67 7.95
C VAL A 69 -5.15 -5.86 8.80
N LEU A 70 -3.89 -5.86 9.25
CA LEU A 70 -3.36 -6.93 10.11
C LEU A 70 -4.11 -7.01 11.45
N SER A 71 -4.46 -5.86 12.05
CA SER A 71 -5.25 -5.80 13.28
C SER A 71 -6.68 -6.32 13.10
N GLN A 72 -7.32 -6.08 11.93
CA GLN A 72 -8.64 -6.64 11.64
C GLN A 72 -8.56 -8.16 11.43
N LEU A 73 -7.54 -8.63 10.70
CA LEU A 73 -7.32 -10.05 10.48
C LEU A 73 -7.01 -10.80 11.79
N SER A 74 -6.28 -10.21 12.72
CA SER A 74 -5.98 -10.83 14.02
C SER A 74 -7.21 -10.94 14.95
N LYS A 75 -8.26 -10.14 14.72
CA LYS A 75 -9.53 -10.22 15.47
C LYS A 75 -10.46 -11.31 14.95
N LEU A 76 -10.16 -11.87 13.78
CA LEU A 76 -10.88 -12.99 13.16
C LEU A 76 -10.28 -14.35 13.55
N GLU A 77 -9.26 -14.37 14.44
CA GLU A 77 -8.74 -15.56 15.12
C GLU A 77 -9.68 -16.06 16.23
#